data_AF-A0A7S0XES6-F1
#
_entry.id   AF-A0A7S0XES6-F1
#
_cell.length_a   1.000
_cell.length_b   1.000
_cell.length_c   1.000
_cell.angle_alpha   90.00
_cell.angle_beta   90.00
_cell.angle_gamma   90.00
#
_symmetry.space_group_name_H-M   'P 1'
#
loop_
_entity.id
_entity.type
_entity.pdbx_description
1 polymer ?
#
loop_
_entity_poly.entity_id
_entity_poly.type
_entity_poly.pdbx_seq_one_letter_code
_entity_poly.pdbx_strand_id
1 'polypeptide(L)'
;MAGAGADIVVAHVGLTTAGSIGAATSLTLEDATSAVQAMADAARAVHPHILVLCHGGPIATPADAAYVLGRTRGVHGFYGASSMERIPVEVAIADCVREFTSLRLPECD
;
A
#
# COMPACT_ATOMS: atom_id res chain seq x y z
N MET A 1 0.57 -1.24 -21.16
CA MET A 1 1.83 -0.67 -20.61
C MET A 1 3.07 -1.36 -21.15
N ALA A 2 3.26 -2.67 -20.94
CA ALA A 2 4.47 -3.37 -21.43
C ALA A 2 4.72 -3.21 -22.94
N GLY A 3 3.71 -3.40 -23.80
CA GLY A 3 3.85 -3.20 -25.25
C GLY A 3 4.09 -1.75 -25.69
N ALA A 4 3.91 -0.78 -24.78
CA ALA A 4 4.24 0.63 -25.01
C ALA A 4 5.68 0.99 -24.58
N GLY A 5 6.47 0.01 -24.10
CA GLY A 5 7.85 0.23 -23.69
C GLY A 5 8.04 0.73 -22.26
N ALA A 6 7.08 0.50 -21.36
CA ALA A 6 7.26 0.85 -19.94
C ALA A 6 8.37 0.00 -19.29
N ASP A 7 9.28 0.62 -18.54
CA ASP A 7 10.31 -0.08 -17.76
C ASP A 7 9.73 -0.72 -16.48
N ILE A 8 8.71 -0.07 -15.91
CA ILE A 8 8.04 -0.49 -14.68
C ILE A 8 6.52 -0.47 -14.88
N VAL A 9 5.85 -1.52 -14.42
CA VAL A 9 4.39 -1.60 -14.30
C VAL A 9 4.01 -1.68 -12.82
N VAL A 10 3.17 -0.75 -12.38
CA VAL A 10 2.57 -0.80 -11.05
C VAL A 10 1.21 -1.49 -11.15
N ALA A 11 1.13 -2.72 -10.63
CA ALA A 11 -0.09 -3.51 -10.52
C ALA A 11 -0.99 -2.92 -9.42
N HIS A 12 -1.90 -2.05 -9.84
CA HIS A 12 -2.79 -1.31 -8.94
C HIS A 12 -4.10 -2.07 -8.69
N VAL A 13 -4.38 -2.41 -7.44
CA VAL A 13 -5.57 -3.19 -7.03
C VAL A 13 -6.65 -2.36 -6.34
N GLY A 14 -6.84 -1.11 -6.78
CA GLY A 14 -7.85 -0.19 -6.26
C GLY A 14 -7.37 0.73 -5.13
N LEU A 15 -8.26 1.55 -4.59
CA LEU A 15 -7.94 2.55 -3.56
C LEU A 15 -7.51 1.90 -2.23
N THR A 16 -6.55 2.50 -1.53
CA THR A 16 -6.05 2.01 -0.24
C THR A 16 -7.10 2.21 0.87
N THR A 17 -7.35 1.18 1.67
CA THR A 17 -8.42 1.18 2.70
C THR A 17 -8.01 1.67 4.09
N ALA A 18 -6.72 1.84 4.35
CA ALA A 18 -6.22 2.21 5.68
C ALA A 18 -6.12 3.73 5.91
N GLY A 19 -5.98 4.09 7.19
CA GLY A 19 -5.97 5.47 7.68
C GLY A 19 -7.37 5.98 8.01
N SER A 20 -7.46 7.25 8.38
CA SER A 20 -8.72 7.91 8.77
C SER A 20 -9.67 8.17 7.59
N ILE A 21 -9.12 8.25 6.37
CA ILE A 21 -9.86 8.53 5.12
C ILE A 21 -9.71 7.44 4.06
N GLY A 22 -9.36 6.22 4.48
CA GLY A 22 -9.23 5.08 3.57
C GLY A 22 -10.53 4.70 2.87
N ALA A 23 -10.44 4.01 1.73
CA ALA A 23 -11.63 3.50 1.05
C ALA A 23 -12.41 2.51 1.93
N ALA A 24 -13.74 2.59 1.90
CA ALA A 24 -14.62 1.74 2.72
C ALA A 24 -14.72 0.29 2.19
N THR A 25 -14.39 0.07 0.92
CA THR A 25 -14.44 -1.24 0.26
C THR A 25 -13.12 -1.51 -0.47
N SER A 26 -12.66 -2.75 -0.39
CA SER A 26 -11.58 -3.27 -1.22
C SER A 26 -11.74 -4.75 -1.49
N LEU A 27 -10.89 -5.24 -2.39
CA LEU A 27 -10.56 -6.65 -2.47
C LEU A 27 -10.11 -7.20 -1.12
N THR A 28 -10.23 -8.52 -0.95
CA THR A 28 -9.47 -9.24 0.08
C THR A 28 -7.99 -9.23 -0.28
N LEU A 29 -7.10 -9.47 0.70
CA LEU A 29 -5.66 -9.55 0.45
C LEU A 29 -5.31 -10.72 -0.49
N GLU A 30 -6.08 -11.80 -0.47
CA GLU A 30 -5.95 -12.95 -1.37
C GLU A 30 -6.36 -12.61 -2.81
N ASP A 31 -7.50 -11.94 -2.99
CA ASP A 31 -7.96 -11.50 -4.31
C ASP A 31 -6.99 -10.47 -4.91
N ALA A 32 -6.50 -9.54 -4.09
CA ALA A 32 -5.47 -8.59 -4.47
C ALA A 32 -4.19 -9.30 -4.92
N THR A 33 -3.74 -10.32 -4.18
CA THR A 33 -2.58 -11.13 -4.54
C THR A 33 -2.77 -11.81 -5.90
N SER A 34 -3.94 -12.42 -6.13
CA SER A 34 -4.29 -13.08 -7.39
C SER A 34 -4.31 -12.10 -8.56
N ALA A 35 -4.88 -10.91 -8.37
CA ALA A 35 -4.93 -9.86 -9.38
C ALA A 35 -3.52 -9.33 -9.71
N VAL A 36 -2.67 -9.11 -8.70
CA VAL A 36 -1.26 -8.72 -8.89
C VAL A 36 -0.52 -9.76 -9.71
N GLN A 37 -0.67 -11.06 -9.41
CA GLN A 37 -0.03 -12.13 -10.16
C GLN A 37 -0.46 -12.12 -11.64
N ALA A 38 -1.77 -12.02 -11.89
CA ALA A 38 -2.30 -11.99 -13.26
C ALA A 38 -1.76 -10.81 -14.07
N MET A 39 -1.66 -9.61 -13.45
CA MET A 39 -1.06 -8.44 -14.09
C MET A 39 0.44 -8.61 -14.35
N ALA A 40 1.18 -9.21 -13.41
CA ALA A 40 2.60 -9.47 -13.55
C ALA A 40 2.87 -10.45 -14.71
N ASP A 41 2.10 -11.53 -14.79
CA ASP A 41 2.21 -12.53 -15.85
C ASP A 41 1.91 -11.91 -17.23
N ALA A 42 0.85 -11.10 -17.33
CA ALA A 42 0.51 -10.41 -18.57
C ALA A 42 1.59 -9.41 -19.01
N ALA A 43 2.16 -8.64 -18.07
CA ALA A 43 3.24 -7.70 -18.38
C ALA A 43 4.51 -8.43 -18.86
N ARG A 44 4.88 -9.52 -18.18
CA ARG A 44 6.09 -10.29 -18.49
C ARG A 44 5.97 -11.15 -19.74
N ALA A 45 4.76 -11.56 -20.11
CA ALA A 45 4.50 -12.23 -21.39
C ALA A 45 4.84 -11.31 -22.59
N VAL A 46 4.70 -9.99 -22.43
CA VAL A 46 5.05 -9.01 -23.46
C VAL A 46 6.51 -8.56 -23.34
N HIS A 47 7.00 -8.32 -22.12
CA HIS A 47 8.39 -7.94 -21.87
C HIS A 47 8.97 -8.71 -20.67
N PRO A 48 9.80 -9.76 -20.89
CA PRO A 48 10.27 -10.65 -19.82
C PRO A 48 11.08 -10.01 -18.68
N HIS A 49 11.67 -8.84 -18.94
CA HIS A 49 12.53 -8.09 -18.01
C HIS A 49 11.85 -6.85 -17.40
N ILE A 50 10.58 -6.60 -17.70
CA ILE A 50 9.85 -5.48 -17.11
C ILE A 50 9.77 -5.65 -15.59
N LEU A 51 10.00 -4.56 -14.85
CA LEU A 51 9.80 -4.57 -13.41
C LEU A 51 8.32 -4.41 -13.10
N VAL A 52 7.85 -5.17 -12.12
CA VAL A 52 6.44 -5.13 -11.69
C VAL A 52 6.41 -4.86 -10.20
N LEU A 53 5.63 -3.86 -9.77
CA LEU A 53 5.43 -3.52 -8.36
C LEU A 53 3.95 -3.67 -7.99
N CYS A 54 3.63 -4.08 -6.78
CA CYS A 54 2.25 -4.09 -6.28
C CYS A 54 1.87 -2.76 -5.60
N HIS A 55 0.59 -2.38 -5.66
CA HIS A 55 0.09 -1.15 -5.05
C HIS A 55 -1.43 -1.17 -4.80
N GLY A 56 -1.86 -0.53 -3.73
CA GLY A 56 -3.27 -0.17 -3.50
C GLY A 56 -4.11 -1.28 -2.86
N GLY A 57 -5.41 -1.04 -2.80
CA GLY A 57 -6.40 -1.95 -2.21
C GLY A 57 -6.06 -2.27 -0.74
N PRO A 58 -6.03 -3.55 -0.36
CA PRO A 58 -5.70 -3.96 1.01
C PRO A 58 -4.19 -3.92 1.31
N ILE A 59 -3.31 -3.53 0.37
CA ILE A 59 -1.85 -3.52 0.55
C ILE A 59 -1.42 -2.19 1.19
N ALA A 60 -1.66 -2.05 2.50
CA ALA A 60 -1.47 -0.78 3.21
C ALA A 60 -0.26 -0.73 4.14
N THR A 61 0.21 -1.89 4.60
CA THR A 61 1.30 -1.98 5.59
C THR A 61 2.48 -2.80 5.04
N PRO A 62 3.67 -2.74 5.68
CA PRO A 62 4.78 -3.63 5.35
C PRO A 62 4.41 -5.12 5.43
N ALA A 63 3.52 -5.51 6.36
CA ALA A 63 3.07 -6.89 6.50
C ALA A 63 2.21 -7.33 5.30
N ASP A 64 1.32 -6.46 4.81
CA ASP A 64 0.51 -6.74 3.62
C ASP A 64 1.37 -6.83 2.36
N ALA A 65 2.32 -5.91 2.21
CA ALA A 65 3.27 -5.95 1.09
C ALA A 65 4.10 -7.24 1.12
N ALA A 66 4.62 -7.64 2.30
CA ALA A 66 5.33 -8.90 2.47
C ALA A 66 4.45 -10.11 2.17
N TYR A 67 3.17 -10.08 2.55
CA TYR A 67 2.21 -11.15 2.25
C TYR A 67 2.08 -11.37 0.74
N VAL A 68 1.90 -10.29 -0.02
CA VAL A 68 1.75 -10.33 -1.49
C VAL A 68 3.05 -10.75 -2.16
N LEU A 69 4.17 -10.16 -1.77
CA LEU A 69 5.48 -10.48 -2.34
C LEU A 69 5.88 -11.95 -2.09
N GLY A 70 5.56 -12.49 -0.92
CA GLY A 70 5.81 -13.90 -0.60
C GLY A 70 4.93 -14.90 -1.35
N ARG A 71 3.87 -14.44 -2.04
CA ARG A 71 2.88 -15.28 -2.73
C ARG A 71 2.79 -15.02 -4.22
N THR A 72 3.64 -14.15 -4.75
CA THR A 72 3.69 -13.83 -6.17
C THR A 72 5.06 -14.17 -6.76
N ARG A 73 5.12 -14.34 -8.08
CA ARG A 73 6.35 -14.58 -8.84
C ARG A 73 6.48 -13.50 -9.91
N GLY A 74 7.68 -12.92 -10.03
CA GLY A 74 7.94 -11.84 -10.99
C GLY A 74 7.39 -10.47 -10.56
N VAL A 75 7.01 -10.32 -9.28
CA VAL A 75 6.74 -9.03 -8.64
C VAL A 75 7.97 -8.65 -7.82
N HIS A 76 8.47 -7.44 -8.04
CA HIS A 76 9.80 -7.02 -7.64
C HIS A 76 9.79 -6.04 -6.46
N GLY A 77 8.61 -5.62 -6.01
CA GLY A 77 8.49 -4.71 -4.88
C GLY A 77 7.10 -4.11 -4.72
N PHE A 78 7.03 -3.08 -3.90
CA PHE A 78 5.80 -2.37 -3.55
C PHE A 78 5.97 -0.88 -3.84
N TYR A 79 4.96 -0.26 -4.43
CA TYR A 79 4.90 1.19 -4.64
C TYR A 79 4.03 1.82 -3.55
N GLY A 80 4.65 2.61 -2.66
CA GLY A 80 3.97 3.28 -1.56
C GLY A 80 3.56 4.72 -1.89
N ALA A 81 2.37 5.11 -1.43
CA ALA A 81 1.92 6.51 -1.43
C ALA A 81 1.29 6.82 -0.07
N SER A 82 -0.02 6.61 0.09
CA SER A 82 -0.73 6.81 1.36
C SER A 82 -0.14 5.99 2.52
N SER A 83 0.37 4.79 2.24
CA SER A 83 1.06 3.92 3.20
C SER A 83 2.40 4.47 3.69
N MET A 84 3.01 5.38 2.94
CA MET A 84 4.33 5.94 3.26
C MET A 84 4.24 7.34 3.88
N GLU A 85 3.34 8.18 3.38
CA GLU A 85 3.27 9.59 3.82
C GLU A 85 2.07 9.90 4.71
N ARG A 86 0.87 9.38 4.41
CA ARG A 86 -0.37 9.81 5.05
C ARG A 86 -0.64 9.01 6.33
N ILE A 87 -0.72 7.70 6.20
CA ILE A 87 -1.14 6.80 7.29
C ILE A 87 -0.18 6.89 8.49
N PRO A 88 1.16 6.86 8.32
CA PRO A 88 2.07 6.99 9.46
C PRO A 88 1.98 8.36 10.14
N VAL A 89 1.83 9.43 9.35
CA VAL A 89 1.76 10.81 9.86
C VAL A 89 0.44 11.09 10.58
N GLU A 90 -0.69 10.56 10.08
CA GLU A 90 -1.99 10.68 10.75
C GLU A 90 -1.94 10.13 12.18
N VAL A 91 -1.31 8.97 12.37
CA VAL A 91 -1.16 8.35 13.70
C VAL A 91 -0.27 9.22 14.59
N ALA A 92 0.92 9.59 14.09
CA ALA A 92 1.88 10.37 14.87
C ALA A 92 1.33 11.73 15.32
N ILE A 93 0.62 12.44 14.43
CA ILE A 93 -0.01 13.73 14.78
C ILE A 93 -1.12 13.52 15.80
N ALA A 94 -1.99 12.52 15.61
CA ALA A 94 -3.08 12.27 16.53
C ALA A 94 -2.59 11.91 17.93
N ASP A 95 -1.53 11.09 18.04
CA ASP A 95 -0.93 10.72 19.32
C ASP A 95 -0.31 11.92 20.02
N CYS A 96 0.47 12.74 19.29
CA CYS A 96 1.04 13.98 19.82
C CYS A 96 -0.03 14.93 20.37
N VAL A 97 -1.13 15.14 19.63
CA VAL A 97 -2.24 15.98 20.10
C VAL A 97 -2.89 15.39 21.36
N ARG A 98 -3.12 14.08 21.42
CA ARG A 98 -3.67 13.42 22.61
C ARG A 98 -2.78 13.64 23.84
N GLU A 99 -1.47 13.49 23.69
CA GLU A 99 -0.51 13.73 24.78
C GLU A 99 -0.64 15.15 25.34
N PHE A 100 -0.61 16.18 24.48
CA PHE A 100 -0.76 17.57 24.93
C PHE A 100 -2.11 17.84 25.61
N THR A 101 -3.20 17.31 25.06
CA THR A 101 -4.54 17.51 25.64
C THR A 101 -4.76 16.76 26.95
N SER A 102 -3.91 15.76 27.26
CA SER A 102 -3.99 14.99 28.50
C SER A 102 -3.29 15.66 29.69
N LEU A 103 -2.53 16.74 29.45
CA LEU A 103 -1.81 17.46 30.50
C LEU A 103 -2.79 18.06 31.52
N ARG A 104 -2.53 17.83 32.81
CA ARG A 104 -3.24 18.51 33.90
C ARG A 104 -2.49 19.78 34.25
N LEU A 105 -3.23 20.89 34.30
CA LEU A 105 -2.70 22.13 34.82
C LEU A 105 -2.45 21.98 36.34
N PRO A 106 -1.39 22.60 36.87
CA PRO A 106 -1.21 22.70 38.31
C PRO A 106 -2.40 23.45 38.93
N GLU A 107 -2.80 23.06 40.14
CA GLU A 107 -3.74 23.85 40.94
C GLU A 107 -3.08 25.19 41.27
N CYS A 108 -3.83 26.29 41.07
CA CYS A 108 -3.38 27.62 41.47
C CYS A 108 -3.79 27.87 42.93
N ASP A 109 -2.84 28.36 43.73
CA ASP A 109 -3.09 28.88 45.09
C ASP A 109 -3.98 30.14 45.09
#